data_AF-A0A2V8H7H2-F1
#
_entry.id   AF-A0A2V8H7H2-F1
#
_cell.length_a   1.000
_cell.length_b   1.000
_cell.length_c   1.000
_cell.angle_alpha   90.00
_cell.angle_beta   90.00
_cell.angle_gamma   90.00
#
_symmetry.space_group_name_H-M   'P 1'
#
loop_
_entity.id
_entity.type
_entity.pdbx_description
1 polymer ?
#
loop_
_entity_poly.entity_id
_entity_poly.type
_entity_poly.pdbx_seq_one_letter_code
_entity_poly.pdbx_strand_id
1 'polypeptide(L)'
;MARLLPRTFYARPTLVVARELIGKVLVHDTQAGVASGVIVEVEAYIGESDPACHAAPGPTVRNAPLYGPPGFAYVYINYGIHYLVLPLMRRRRARSGTRGAAAFSDVELCRGPGNLSRALGITLRQNRLDLTSSRLRIEDQGLDARPIRWSRRIGINVGVEDEWRVYALDSAAVSGTTKAAF
;
A
#
# COMPACT_ATOMS: atom_id res chain seq x y z
N MET A 1 22.23 4.98 1.52
CA MET A 1 21.53 6.27 1.63
C MET A 1 20.14 6.11 1.03
N ALA A 2 19.12 6.71 1.64
CA ALA A 2 17.75 6.67 1.12
C ALA A 2 17.67 7.43 -0.22
N ARG A 3 17.13 6.77 -1.26
CA ARG A 3 16.96 7.34 -2.60
C ARG A 3 15.49 7.33 -2.99
N LEU A 4 14.96 8.49 -3.36
CA LEU A 4 13.63 8.60 -3.92
C LEU A 4 13.50 7.83 -5.24
N LEU A 5 12.43 7.05 -5.40
CA LEU A 5 12.16 6.35 -6.65
C LEU A 5 11.80 7.36 -7.76
N PRO A 6 12.51 7.37 -8.91
CA PRO A 6 12.27 8.33 -9.97
C PRO A 6 11.00 8.02 -10.75
N ARG A 7 10.49 8.99 -11.54
CA ARG A 7 9.34 8.79 -12.44
C ARG A 7 9.50 7.56 -13.33
N THR A 8 10.71 7.33 -13.85
CA THR A 8 11.07 6.18 -14.69
C THR A 8 10.89 4.83 -13.99
N PHE A 9 10.95 4.78 -12.65
CA PHE A 9 10.62 3.57 -11.90
C PHE A 9 9.14 3.21 -12.07
N TYR A 10 8.25 4.21 -12.04
CA TYR A 10 6.80 4.00 -12.15
C TYR A 10 6.34 3.85 -13.60
N ALA A 11 7.10 4.36 -14.57
CA ALA A 11 6.80 4.30 -16.01
C ALA A 11 7.19 2.94 -16.66
N ARG A 12 6.90 1.83 -15.96
CA ARG A 12 7.24 0.46 -16.36
C ARG A 12 6.02 -0.44 -16.22
N PRO A 13 6.02 -1.65 -16.80
CA PRO A 13 4.90 -2.58 -16.64
C PRO A 13 4.52 -2.80 -15.18
N THR A 14 3.23 -2.73 -14.85
CA THR A 14 2.74 -2.73 -13.46
C THR A 14 3.25 -3.91 -12.63
N LEU A 15 3.36 -5.11 -13.22
CA LEU A 15 3.86 -6.30 -12.54
C LEU A 15 5.36 -6.20 -12.19
N VAL A 16 6.15 -5.55 -13.05
CA VAL A 16 7.57 -5.24 -12.77
C VAL A 16 7.68 -4.26 -11.61
N VAL A 17 6.87 -3.20 -11.65
CA VAL A 17 6.81 -2.20 -10.58
C VAL A 17 6.37 -2.85 -9.25
N ALA A 18 5.31 -3.67 -9.26
CA ALA A 18 4.80 -4.34 -8.06
C ALA A 18 5.86 -5.24 -7.41
N ARG A 19 6.59 -6.02 -8.22
CA ARG A 19 7.70 -6.85 -7.75
C ARG A 19 8.78 -6.01 -7.07
N GLU A 20 9.21 -4.95 -7.72
CA GLU A 20 10.34 -4.13 -7.26
C GLU A 20 9.98 -3.15 -6.13
N LEU A 21 8.68 -2.96 -5.86
CA LEU A 21 8.22 -2.23 -4.69
C LEU A 21 8.44 -3.01 -3.39
N ILE A 22 8.53 -4.35 -3.43
CA ILE A 22 8.82 -5.16 -2.25
C ILE A 22 10.21 -4.81 -1.70
N GLY A 23 10.27 -4.49 -0.40
CA GLY A 23 11.48 -4.03 0.28
C GLY A 23 11.72 -2.52 0.19
N LYS A 24 10.94 -1.76 -0.59
CA LYS A 24 10.99 -0.29 -0.58
C LYS A 24 10.24 0.27 0.62
N VAL A 25 10.48 1.54 0.95
CA VAL A 25 9.88 2.19 2.12
C VAL A 25 8.88 3.23 1.66
N LEU A 26 7.61 3.06 2.05
CA LEU A 26 6.60 4.10 1.91
C LEU A 26 6.76 5.11 3.05
N VAL A 27 6.90 6.39 2.71
CA VAL A 27 7.15 7.47 3.67
C VAL A 27 6.08 8.55 3.51
N HIS A 28 5.56 9.03 4.64
CA HIS A 28 4.62 10.15 4.70
C HIS A 28 5.07 11.16 5.76
N ASP A 29 5.40 12.38 5.33
CA ASP A 29 5.70 13.49 6.22
C ASP A 29 4.40 14.12 6.73
N THR A 30 4.02 13.77 7.97
CA THR A 30 2.80 14.30 8.61
C THR A 30 3.13 15.48 9.52
N GLN A 31 2.11 16.25 9.93
CA GLN A 31 2.28 17.29 10.96
C GLN A 31 2.77 16.74 12.30
N ALA A 32 2.52 15.46 12.59
CA ALA A 32 2.94 14.81 13.83
C ALA A 32 4.33 14.14 13.74
N GLY A 33 5.00 14.26 12.58
CA GLY A 33 6.29 13.62 12.29
C GLY A 33 6.24 12.69 11.08
N VAL A 34 7.37 12.06 10.78
CA VAL A 34 7.51 11.13 9.66
C VAL A 34 6.91 9.77 10.04
N ALA A 35 5.96 9.29 9.24
CA ALA A 35 5.47 7.93 9.30
C ALA A 35 6.07 7.14 8.13
N SER A 36 6.57 5.93 8.38
CA SER A 36 7.12 5.08 7.33
C SER A 36 6.92 3.60 7.60
N GLY A 37 7.01 2.79 6.55
CA GLY A 37 6.94 1.34 6.63
C GLY A 37 7.50 0.66 5.39
N VAL A 38 8.09 -0.52 5.59
CA VAL A 38 8.57 -1.36 4.49
C VAL A 38 7.38 -1.98 3.76
N ILE A 39 7.39 -1.89 2.44
CA ILE A 39 6.42 -2.53 1.57
C ILE A 39 6.77 -4.01 1.49
N VAL A 40 5.88 -4.86 2.02
CA VAL A 40 6.07 -6.31 2.06
C VAL A 40 5.05 -7.08 1.24
N GLU A 41 4.08 -6.37 0.67
CA GLU A 41 2.97 -6.91 -0.10
C GLU A 41 2.44 -5.84 -1.05
N VAL A 42 2.17 -6.22 -2.30
CA VAL A 42 1.60 -5.35 -3.35
C VAL A 42 0.64 -6.16 -4.21
N GLU A 43 -0.49 -5.55 -4.59
CA GLU A 43 -1.38 -6.07 -5.63
C GLU A 43 -1.32 -5.19 -6.88
N ALA A 44 -1.17 -5.82 -8.03
CA ALA A 44 -1.17 -5.16 -9.32
C ALA A 44 -2.58 -5.17 -9.95
N TYR A 45 -2.96 -4.03 -10.51
CA TYR A 45 -4.14 -3.87 -11.35
C TYR A 45 -3.71 -3.26 -12.68
N ILE A 46 -3.93 -3.96 -13.78
CA ILE A 46 -3.22 -3.70 -15.05
C ILE A 46 -4.03 -2.90 -16.08
N GLY A 47 -5.00 -2.11 -15.64
CA GLY A 47 -5.76 -1.20 -16.50
C GLY A 47 -7.07 -1.82 -17.01
N GLU A 48 -7.51 -1.39 -18.19
CA GLU A 48 -8.85 -1.69 -18.72
C GLU A 48 -9.09 -3.18 -19.00
N SER A 49 -8.04 -3.95 -19.31
CA SER A 49 -8.12 -5.40 -19.55
C SER A 49 -8.28 -6.22 -18.27
N ASP A 50 -8.08 -5.62 -17.09
CA ASP A 50 -8.23 -6.28 -15.79
C ASP A 50 -9.62 -6.01 -15.23
N PRO A 51 -10.53 -7.00 -15.20
CA PRO A 51 -11.90 -6.78 -14.75
C PRO A 51 -12.01 -6.37 -13.26
N ALA A 52 -10.96 -6.62 -12.46
CA ALA A 52 -10.91 -6.18 -11.06
C ALA A 52 -10.36 -4.76 -10.89
N CYS A 53 -9.82 -4.15 -11.95
CA CYS A 53 -9.26 -2.80 -11.90
C CYS A 53 -10.36 -1.75 -11.96
N HIS A 54 -10.17 -0.64 -11.24
CA HIS A 54 -11.04 0.53 -11.38
C HIS A 54 -11.00 1.18 -12.76
N ALA A 55 -10.02 0.83 -13.61
CA ALA A 55 -9.96 1.26 -15.00
C ALA A 55 -10.80 0.36 -15.95
N ALA A 56 -11.21 -0.85 -15.55
CA ALA A 56 -11.99 -1.77 -16.38
C ALA A 56 -13.18 -1.15 -17.14
N PRO A 57 -14.02 -0.29 -16.52
CA PRO A 57 -15.15 0.34 -17.23
C PRO A 57 -14.76 1.54 -18.10
N GLY A 58 -13.46 1.84 -18.25
CA GLY A 58 -12.96 3.03 -18.93
C GLY A 58 -12.83 4.27 -18.02
N PRO A 59 -12.51 5.45 -18.60
CA PRO A 59 -12.26 6.68 -17.84
C PRO A 59 -13.49 7.22 -17.12
N THR A 60 -13.32 7.64 -15.87
CA THR A 60 -14.32 8.28 -15.02
C THR A 60 -13.67 9.38 -14.18
N VAL A 61 -14.46 10.30 -13.61
CA VAL A 61 -13.95 11.33 -12.70
C VAL A 61 -13.19 10.73 -11.50
N ARG A 62 -13.67 9.58 -11.00
CA ARG A 62 -13.11 8.90 -9.82
C ARG A 62 -11.76 8.25 -10.14
N ASN A 63 -11.61 7.59 -11.27
CA ASN A 63 -10.40 6.86 -11.65
C ASN A 63 -9.44 7.69 -12.53
N ALA A 64 -9.76 8.97 -12.80
CA ALA A 64 -8.92 9.88 -13.57
C ALA A 64 -7.41 9.83 -13.24
N PRO A 65 -6.98 9.64 -11.96
CA PRO A 65 -5.55 9.50 -11.65
C PRO A 65 -4.87 8.29 -12.33
N LEU A 66 -5.61 7.23 -12.65
CA LEU A 66 -5.07 6.04 -13.33
C LEU A 66 -4.71 6.30 -14.80
N TYR A 67 -5.24 7.36 -15.40
CA TYR A 67 -4.99 7.77 -16.79
C TYR A 67 -3.96 8.92 -16.88
N GLY A 68 -3.47 9.38 -15.74
CA GLY A 68 -2.47 10.43 -15.66
C GLY A 68 -1.03 9.89 -15.81
N PRO A 69 -0.04 10.79 -15.65
CA PRO A 69 1.36 10.37 -15.61
C PRO A 69 1.62 9.34 -14.49
N PRO A 70 2.57 8.41 -14.69
CA PRO A 70 2.90 7.41 -13.67
C PRO A 70 3.51 8.04 -12.40
N GLY A 71 3.41 7.35 -11.27
CA GLY A 71 3.96 7.82 -9.99
C GLY A 71 3.08 8.83 -9.26
N PHE A 72 1.80 8.92 -9.61
CA PHE A 72 0.80 9.65 -8.83
C PHE A 72 0.00 8.69 -7.95
N ALA A 73 -0.23 9.07 -6.71
CA ALA A 73 -1.02 8.27 -5.77
C ALA A 73 -2.49 8.25 -6.18
N TYR A 74 -3.10 7.07 -6.19
CA TYR A 74 -4.54 6.90 -6.31
C TYR A 74 -5.10 6.37 -4.99
N VAL A 75 -5.73 7.25 -4.22
CA VAL A 75 -6.34 6.92 -2.92
C VAL A 75 -7.85 7.00 -3.04
N TYR A 76 -8.52 5.90 -2.67
CA TYR A 76 -9.98 5.80 -2.71
C TYR A 76 -10.49 5.16 -1.41
N ILE A 77 -11.77 5.35 -1.12
CA ILE A 77 -12.43 4.67 0.00
C ILE A 77 -12.78 3.25 -0.46
N ASN A 78 -12.14 2.25 0.13
CA ASN A 78 -12.56 0.86 0.09
C ASN A 78 -13.31 0.56 1.40
N TYR A 79 -14.41 -0.22 1.36
CA TYR A 79 -15.36 -0.51 2.44
C TYR A 79 -14.82 -0.25 3.88
N GLY A 80 -15.27 0.85 4.50
CA GLY A 80 -14.98 1.17 5.90
C GLY A 80 -14.11 2.43 6.10
N ILE A 81 -14.71 3.47 6.67
CA ILE A 81 -14.01 4.72 7.05
C ILE A 81 -13.12 4.43 8.26
N HIS A 82 -11.80 4.53 8.08
CA HIS A 82 -10.86 4.08 9.10
C HIS A 82 -9.66 5.03 9.25
N TYR A 83 -9.90 6.16 9.92
CA TYR A 83 -8.86 7.10 10.36
C TYR A 83 -8.05 6.54 11.55
N LEU A 84 -6.74 6.86 11.68
CA LEU A 84 -5.95 6.98 12.94
C LEU A 84 -4.41 6.96 12.70
N VAL A 85 -3.75 8.11 12.83
CA VAL A 85 -2.30 8.32 12.60
C VAL A 85 -1.40 7.70 13.71
N LEU A 86 -0.22 7.15 13.36
CA LEU A 86 0.76 6.46 14.24
C LEU A 86 1.10 7.14 15.59
N PRO A 87 1.44 8.45 15.69
CA PRO A 87 1.73 9.08 16.99
C PRO A 87 0.48 9.22 17.89
N LEU A 88 -0.70 9.30 17.26
CA LEU A 88 -2.00 9.33 17.92
C LEU A 88 -2.46 7.91 18.32
N MET A 89 -2.02 6.85 17.63
CA MET A 89 -2.24 5.44 18.04
C MET A 89 -1.54 5.12 19.36
N ARG A 90 -0.30 5.60 19.56
CA ARG A 90 0.40 5.46 20.85
C ARG A 90 -0.27 6.28 21.96
N ARG A 91 -0.71 7.53 21.69
CA ARG A 91 -1.33 8.41 22.70
C ARG A 91 -2.80 8.15 23.03
N ARG A 92 -3.65 7.75 22.08
CA ARG A 92 -5.08 7.46 22.36
C ARG A 92 -5.28 6.11 23.07
N ARG A 93 -4.36 5.15 22.94
CA ARG A 93 -4.40 3.88 23.68
C ARG A 93 -4.05 3.99 25.15
N ALA A 94 -3.35 5.05 25.57
CA ALA A 94 -3.13 5.34 26.98
C ALA A 94 -4.37 5.96 27.67
N ARG A 95 -5.38 6.42 26.91
CA ARG A 95 -6.52 7.21 27.44
C ARG A 95 -7.89 6.55 27.33
N SER A 96 -8.05 5.48 26.55
CA SER A 96 -9.33 4.79 26.38
C SER A 96 -9.35 3.49 27.19
N GLY A 97 -9.57 3.62 28.50
CA GLY A 97 -9.63 2.52 29.46
C GLY A 97 -10.87 1.62 29.39
N THR A 98 -11.33 1.23 28.21
CA THR A 98 -12.47 0.31 28.08
C THR A 98 -12.23 -0.74 27.00
N ARG A 99 -12.16 -2.00 27.46
CA ARG A 99 -11.90 -3.27 26.75
C ARG A 99 -10.44 -3.51 26.32
N GLY A 100 -9.69 -4.11 27.24
CA GLY A 100 -8.63 -5.08 26.96
C GLY A 100 -7.58 -4.65 25.96
N ALA A 101 -6.60 -3.88 26.42
CA ALA A 101 -5.38 -3.59 25.68
C ALA A 101 -4.53 -4.86 25.47
N ALA A 102 -4.88 -5.69 24.49
CA ALA A 102 -3.82 -6.42 23.79
C ALA A 102 -3.07 -5.37 22.98
N ALA A 103 -1.84 -5.07 23.40
CA ALA A 103 -0.92 -4.24 22.64
C ALA A 103 -0.72 -4.92 21.29
N PHE A 104 -1.41 -4.46 20.24
CA PHE A 104 -1.14 -4.93 18.89
C PHE A 104 0.36 -4.82 18.64
N SER A 105 0.96 -5.91 18.18
CA SER A 105 2.36 -5.94 17.77
C SER A 105 2.61 -4.92 16.66
N ASP A 106 3.83 -4.41 16.54
CA ASP A 106 4.19 -3.47 15.47
C ASP A 106 3.84 -4.01 14.06
N VAL A 107 3.84 -5.34 13.92
CA VAL A 107 3.43 -6.08 12.72
C VAL A 107 1.97 -5.84 12.35
N GLU A 108 1.06 -5.79 13.33
CA GLU A 108 -0.38 -5.67 13.08
C GLU A 108 -0.79 -4.24 12.70
N LEU A 109 0.06 -3.25 12.96
CA LEU A 109 -0.23 -1.83 12.68
C LEU A 109 -0.46 -1.57 11.18
N CYS A 110 0.26 -2.28 10.31
CA CYS A 110 0.21 -2.09 8.87
C CYS A 110 -0.29 -3.32 8.10
N ARG A 111 -0.79 -4.36 8.80
CA ARG A 111 -1.26 -5.59 8.16
C ARG A 111 -2.59 -5.34 7.45
N GLY A 112 -2.52 -5.19 6.13
CA GLY A 112 -3.64 -4.91 5.24
C GLY A 112 -3.82 -3.41 4.90
N PRO A 113 -4.44 -3.09 3.76
CA PRO A 113 -4.44 -1.74 3.17
C PRO A 113 -5.13 -0.68 4.05
N GLY A 114 -6.20 -1.05 4.76
CA GLY A 114 -6.89 -0.15 5.69
C GLY A 114 -6.08 0.18 6.95
N ASN A 115 -5.36 -0.82 7.49
CA ASN A 115 -4.48 -0.64 8.64
C ASN A 115 -3.25 0.20 8.27
N LEU A 116 -2.65 -0.07 7.09
CA LEU A 116 -1.56 0.73 6.53
C LEU A 116 -1.97 2.21 6.38
N SER A 117 -3.09 2.48 5.69
CA SER A 117 -3.55 3.85 5.46
C SER A 117 -3.79 4.60 6.77
N ARG A 118 -4.39 3.92 7.75
CA ARG A 118 -4.57 4.41 9.10
C ARG A 118 -3.21 4.78 9.72
N ALA A 119 -2.31 3.82 9.85
CA ALA A 119 -1.01 3.99 10.50
C ALA A 119 -0.24 5.17 9.88
N LEU A 120 -0.11 5.22 8.56
CA LEU A 120 0.62 6.28 7.88
C LEU A 120 -0.15 7.62 7.82
N GLY A 121 -1.40 7.69 8.27
CA GLY A 121 -2.21 8.91 8.19
C GLY A 121 -2.58 9.30 6.76
N ILE A 122 -2.71 8.32 5.87
CA ILE A 122 -3.13 8.51 4.48
C ILE A 122 -4.66 8.63 4.46
N THR A 123 -5.14 9.70 3.84
CA THR A 123 -6.56 9.99 3.65
C THR A 123 -6.82 10.34 2.19
N LEU A 124 -8.06 10.65 1.82
CA LEU A 124 -8.36 11.17 0.48
C LEU A 124 -7.59 12.45 0.12
N ARG A 125 -7.04 13.18 1.11
CA ARG A 125 -6.18 14.35 0.87
C ARG A 125 -4.86 14.01 0.19
N GLN A 126 -4.42 12.75 0.27
CA GLN A 126 -3.22 12.24 -0.38
C GLN A 126 -3.51 11.72 -1.81
N ASN A 127 -4.77 11.69 -2.24
CA ASN A 127 -5.10 11.33 -3.62
C ASN A 127 -4.49 12.35 -4.59
N ARG A 128 -3.94 11.86 -5.71
CA ARG A 128 -3.25 12.65 -6.74
C ARG A 128 -1.95 13.33 -6.28
N LEU A 129 -1.39 12.97 -5.13
CA LEU A 129 -0.05 13.42 -4.79
C LEU A 129 1.00 12.73 -5.67
N ASP A 130 1.99 13.49 -6.08
CA ASP A 130 3.14 13.00 -6.84
C ASP A 130 4.14 12.31 -5.90
N LEU A 131 4.33 11.00 -6.09
CA LEU A 131 5.25 10.19 -5.28
C LEU A 131 6.72 10.55 -5.49
N THR A 132 7.04 11.33 -6.53
CA THR A 132 8.41 11.74 -6.90
C THR A 132 8.81 13.11 -6.36
N SER A 133 7.89 13.83 -5.71
CA SER A 133 8.15 15.21 -5.26
C SER A 133 7.38 15.64 -4.01
N SER A 134 6.38 14.87 -3.58
CA SER A 134 5.50 15.25 -2.48
C SER A 134 5.92 14.68 -1.11
N ARG A 135 5.12 15.01 -0.09
CA ARG A 135 5.24 14.49 1.27
C ARG A 135 4.89 13.02 1.40
N LEU A 136 4.22 12.43 0.41
CA LEU A 136 3.99 11.00 0.30
C LEU A 136 4.89 10.46 -0.80
N ARG A 137 5.81 9.56 -0.46
CA ARG A 137 6.84 9.09 -1.39
C ARG A 137 7.28 7.67 -1.11
N ILE A 138 7.97 7.06 -2.06
CA ILE A 138 8.58 5.74 -1.89
C ILE A 138 10.09 5.86 -2.07
N GLU A 139 10.83 5.33 -1.10
CA GLU A 139 12.28 5.38 -1.06
C GLU A 139 12.89 3.98 -1.18
N ASP A 140 13.99 3.90 -1.92
CA ASP A 140 14.95 2.81 -1.82
C ASP A 140 15.95 3.12 -0.72
N GLN A 141 15.85 2.40 0.40
CA GLN A 141 16.77 2.56 1.53
C GLN A 141 17.89 1.51 1.54
N GLY A 142 17.99 0.68 0.50
CA GLY A 142 18.98 -0.40 0.42
C GLY A 142 18.71 -1.54 1.39
N LEU A 143 17.43 -1.80 1.70
CA LEU A 143 17.02 -2.96 2.49
C LEU A 143 17.21 -4.24 1.68
N ASP A 144 17.62 -5.32 2.34
CA ASP A 144 17.89 -6.60 1.69
C ASP A 144 16.68 -7.12 0.91
N ALA A 145 16.96 -7.66 -0.27
CA ALA A 145 15.96 -8.31 -1.09
C ALA A 145 15.44 -9.56 -0.34
N ARG A 146 14.13 -9.55 -0.05
CA ARG A 146 13.47 -10.71 0.55
C ARG A 146 13.02 -11.67 -0.54
N PRO A 147 13.03 -12.99 -0.30
CA PRO A 147 12.35 -13.93 -1.17
C PRO A 147 10.88 -13.53 -1.33
N ILE A 148 10.40 -13.55 -2.56
CA ILE A 148 9.02 -13.15 -2.89
C ILE A 148 8.23 -14.35 -3.42
N ARG A 149 6.90 -14.26 -3.32
CA ARG A 149 5.97 -15.19 -3.96
C ARG A 149 4.81 -14.42 -4.59
N TRP A 150 4.28 -14.96 -5.67
CA TRP A 150 3.05 -14.50 -6.30
C TRP A 150 1.86 -15.34 -5.85
N SER A 151 0.68 -14.72 -5.81
CA SER A 151 -0.59 -15.39 -5.56
C SER A 151 -1.74 -14.60 -6.18
N ARG A 152 -2.94 -15.17 -6.09
CA ARG A 152 -4.19 -14.45 -6.35
C ARG A 152 -4.37 -13.25 -5.41
N ARG A 153 -5.01 -12.20 -5.93
CA ARG A 153 -5.38 -10.99 -5.19
C ARG A 153 -6.48 -11.26 -4.17
N ILE A 154 -6.55 -10.46 -3.11
CA ILE A 154 -7.47 -10.58 -1.99
C ILE A 154 -8.68 -9.66 -2.22
N GLY A 155 -9.88 -10.14 -1.91
CA GLY A 155 -11.08 -9.30 -1.87
C GLY A 155 -11.62 -8.90 -3.25
N ILE A 156 -11.24 -9.62 -4.30
CA ILE A 156 -11.79 -9.47 -5.67
C ILE A 156 -12.72 -10.65 -6.00
N ASN A 157 -13.74 -10.38 -6.83
CA ASN A 157 -14.73 -11.39 -7.26
C ASN A 157 -14.66 -11.70 -8.77
N VAL A 158 -13.79 -11.01 -9.51
CA VAL A 158 -13.56 -11.18 -10.96
C VAL A 158 -12.05 -11.09 -11.20
N GLY A 159 -11.54 -11.70 -12.28
CA GLY A 159 -10.07 -11.76 -12.51
C GLY A 159 -9.33 -12.47 -11.37
N VAL A 160 -10.00 -13.44 -10.73
CA VAL A 160 -9.52 -14.17 -9.54
C VAL A 160 -8.43 -15.19 -9.86
N GLU A 161 -8.31 -15.59 -11.12
CA GLU A 161 -7.32 -16.56 -11.58
C GLU A 161 -5.92 -15.95 -11.71
N ASP A 162 -5.83 -14.63 -11.88
CA ASP A 162 -4.58 -13.94 -12.09
C ASP A 162 -3.74 -13.83 -10.81
N GLU A 163 -2.51 -14.32 -10.86
CA GLU A 163 -1.55 -14.23 -9.77
C GLU A 163 -0.84 -12.87 -9.75
N TRP A 164 -1.59 -11.81 -9.46
CA TRP A 164 -1.09 -10.42 -9.49
C TRP A 164 -0.88 -9.80 -8.10
N ARG A 165 -0.86 -10.62 -7.05
CA ARG A 165 -0.42 -10.22 -5.71
C ARG A 165 0.99 -10.76 -5.46
N VAL A 166 1.92 -9.90 -5.10
CA VAL A 166 3.30 -10.27 -4.73
C VAL A 166 3.57 -9.90 -3.28
N TYR A 167 4.23 -10.78 -2.55
CA TYR A 167 4.57 -10.55 -1.14
C TYR A 167 5.90 -11.19 -0.74
N ALA A 168 6.50 -10.67 0.33
CA ALA A 168 7.72 -11.22 0.93
C ALA A 168 7.40 -12.45 1.80
N LEU A 169 8.08 -13.58 1.57
CA LEU A 169 7.79 -14.87 2.22
C LEU A 169 7.93 -14.84 3.75
N ASP A 170 8.93 -14.13 4.27
CA ASP A 170 9.29 -14.16 5.69
C ASP A 170 8.77 -12.94 6.48
N SER A 171 7.73 -12.28 5.95
CA SER A 171 7.15 -11.10 6.61
C SER A 171 5.86 -11.45 7.32
N ALA A 172 5.86 -11.33 8.65
CA ALA A 172 4.65 -11.46 9.47
C ALA A 172 3.60 -10.36 9.19
N ALA A 173 4.00 -9.28 8.51
CA ALA A 173 3.13 -8.16 8.16
C ALA A 173 2.35 -8.37 6.84
N VAL A 174 2.55 -9.49 6.13
CA VAL A 174 1.75 -9.86 4.96
C VAL A 174 0.29 -10.11 5.37
N SER A 175 -0.63 -9.52 4.62
CA SER A 175 -2.07 -9.67 4.84
C SER A 175 -2.65 -10.91 4.16
N GLY A 176 -3.83 -11.33 4.61
CA GLY A 176 -4.52 -12.50 4.07
C GLY A 176 -3.75 -13.82 4.23
N THR A 177 -4.18 -14.82 3.47
CA THR A 177 -3.55 -16.15 3.47
C THR A 177 -2.33 -16.15 2.54
N THR A 178 -1.24 -16.80 2.98
CA THR A 178 0.02 -16.98 2.24
C THR A 178 0.12 -18.35 1.56
N LYS A 179 -1.00 -19.07 1.46
CA LYS A 179 -1.07 -20.33 0.72
C LYS A 179 -0.88 -20.02 -0.76
N ALA A 180 0.09 -20.68 -1.40
CA ALA A 180 0.25 -20.64 -2.84
C ALA A 180 -1.06 -21.14 -3.50
N ALA A 181 -1.44 -20.57 -4.63
CA ALA A 181 -2.30 -21.32 -5.54
C ALA A 181 -1.46 -22.54 -5.99
N PHE A 182 -2.02 -23.73 -5.85
CA PHE A 182 -1.38 -24.96 -6.28
C PHE A 182 -1.44 -25.08 -7.79
#